data_AF-A0A2U1KM52-F1
#
_entry.id   AF-A0A2U1KM52-F1
#
_cell.length_a   1.000
_cell.length_b   1.000
_cell.length_c   1.000
_cell.angle_alpha   90.00
_cell.angle_beta   90.00
_cell.angle_gamma   90.00
#
_symmetry.space_group_name_H-M   'P 1'
#
loop_
_entity.id
_entity.type
_entity.pdbx_description
1 polymer ?
#
loop_
_entity_poly.entity_id
_entity_poly.type
_entity_poly.pdbx_seq_one_letter_code
_entity_poly.pdbx_strand_id
1 'polypeptide(L)'
;MFNLMILIWGNDAFSKVEKLKRINFWNVYEVYIKDGDVDNLMAHCKSGDDDLGDKELTPNQYFHWRFRQNVFLTTIFFCTFRWMAPDDRTKLKNLYTVFVMDGEIDNLKAHCRSGDDDIGEKSLTVPQYFHWTFRMNIIGSTRFICNFRWMADENTVLKDKTFDVFNIRIMYRCGERFDVNNCYWLVRKDGFYFAKDDKPFPDGWQLLFNWD
;
A
#
# COMPACT_ATOMS: atom_id res chain seq x y z
N MET A 1 14.07 -29.99 26.33
CA MET A 1 13.56 -28.67 25.90
C MET A 1 13.96 -28.52 24.43
N PHE A 2 13.19 -29.09 23.50
CA PHE A 2 13.50 -29.05 22.08
C PHE A 2 12.73 -27.87 21.45
N ASN A 3 13.50 -26.97 20.82
CA ASN A 3 12.99 -25.85 20.05
C ASN A 3 12.12 -26.35 18.91
N LEU A 4 10.92 -25.78 18.79
CA LEU A 4 10.05 -25.93 17.62
C LEU A 4 10.76 -25.22 16.45
N MET A 5 11.51 -25.98 15.65
CA MET A 5 12.19 -25.47 14.47
C MET A 5 11.24 -25.61 13.28
N ILE A 6 10.54 -24.52 12.93
CA ILE A 6 9.75 -24.42 11.70
C ILE A 6 10.70 -23.91 10.62
N LEU A 7 11.01 -24.74 9.63
CA LEU A 7 11.74 -24.31 8.44
C LEU A 7 10.75 -23.57 7.52
N ILE A 8 10.86 -22.24 7.50
CA ILE A 8 10.11 -21.37 6.61
C ILE A 8 10.97 -21.15 5.36
N TRP A 9 10.47 -21.49 4.18
CA TRP A 9 11.06 -21.04 2.92
C TRP A 9 10.13 -19.97 2.32
N GLY A 10 10.63 -18.75 2.23
CA GLY A 10 9.92 -17.57 1.71
C GLY A 10 10.50 -16.31 2.34
N ASN A 11 11.03 -15.40 1.53
CA ASN A 11 11.92 -14.33 2.01
C ASN A 11 11.25 -13.17 2.77
N ASP A 12 9.92 -13.07 2.84
CA ASP A 12 9.27 -11.87 3.38
C ASP A 12 8.03 -12.10 4.28
N ALA A 13 7.76 -13.34 4.70
CA ALA A 13 6.62 -13.64 5.59
C ALA A 13 7.06 -13.70 7.07
N PHE A 14 6.76 -12.66 7.85
CA PHE A 14 7.00 -12.66 9.29
C PHE A 14 5.97 -13.52 10.02
N SER A 15 6.25 -14.81 10.22
CA SER A 15 5.43 -15.63 11.11
C SER A 15 5.64 -15.20 12.57
N LYS A 16 4.56 -14.78 13.25
CA LYS A 16 4.57 -14.57 14.70
C LYS A 16 3.81 -15.72 15.36
N VAL A 17 4.52 -16.60 16.06
CA VAL A 17 3.91 -17.67 16.85
C VAL A 17 3.77 -17.19 18.29
N GLU A 18 2.54 -16.98 18.76
CA GLU A 18 2.26 -16.68 20.18
C GLU A 18 1.87 -17.95 20.96
N LYS A 19 2.32 -18.07 22.21
CA LYS A 19 2.18 -19.30 23.03
C LYS A 19 1.08 -19.17 24.11
N LEU A 20 0.07 -20.06 23.99
CA LEU A 20 -0.80 -20.74 24.98
C LEU A 20 -1.71 -19.96 25.96
N LYS A 21 -3.02 -20.25 25.89
CA LYS A 21 -3.90 -20.44 27.06
C LYS A 21 -4.00 -21.94 27.38
N ARG A 22 -3.55 -22.35 28.57
CA ARG A 22 -3.67 -23.73 29.06
C ARG A 22 -5.09 -23.95 29.61
N ILE A 23 -5.91 -24.73 28.91
CA ILE A 23 -7.25 -25.13 29.37
C ILE A 23 -7.22 -26.64 29.60
N ASN A 24 -7.31 -27.06 30.87
CA ASN A 24 -7.49 -28.42 31.41
C ASN A 24 -7.03 -29.60 30.51
N PHE A 25 -5.87 -30.17 30.84
CA PHE A 25 -5.28 -31.42 30.31
C PHE A 25 -4.91 -31.48 28.80
N TRP A 26 -5.20 -30.45 28.00
CA TRP A 26 -4.84 -30.44 26.57
C TRP A 26 -3.92 -29.28 26.22
N ASN A 27 -2.79 -29.56 25.57
CA ASN A 27 -1.91 -28.52 25.00
C ASN A 27 -2.51 -28.08 23.66
N VAL A 28 -3.34 -27.02 23.69
CA VAL A 28 -3.93 -26.40 22.51
C VAL A 28 -3.04 -25.26 22.03
N TYR A 29 -2.61 -25.30 20.79
CA TYR A 29 -1.78 -24.27 20.19
C TYR A 29 -2.63 -23.41 19.25
N GLU A 30 -2.35 -22.11 19.22
CA GLU A 30 -2.92 -21.18 18.26
C GLU A 30 -1.78 -20.57 17.46
N VAL A 31 -1.88 -20.63 16.14
CA VAL A 31 -0.86 -20.14 15.21
C VAL A 31 -1.43 -18.98 14.43
N TYR A 32 -0.65 -17.91 14.29
CA TYR A 32 -1.00 -16.73 13.50
C TYR A 32 -0.01 -16.54 12.36
N ILE A 33 -0.54 -16.34 11.17
CA ILE A 33 0.16 -15.83 9.99
C ILE A 33 -0.40 -14.44 9.75
N LYS A 34 0.47 -13.44 9.83
CA LYS A 34 0.10 -12.06 9.51
C LYS A 34 0.72 -11.70 8.16
N ASP A 35 -0.07 -11.09 7.31
CA ASP A 35 0.47 -10.46 6.11
C ASP A 35 1.13 -9.10 6.45
N GLY A 36 2.31 -8.88 5.85
CA GLY A 36 3.16 -7.73 6.07
C GLY A 36 2.96 -6.66 4.99
N ASP A 37 1.80 -6.02 4.97
CA ASP A 37 1.46 -4.95 4.02
C ASP A 37 1.70 -5.36 2.54
N VAL A 38 1.35 -6.60 2.18
CA VAL A 38 1.50 -7.09 0.80
C VAL A 38 0.19 -7.59 0.22
N ASP A 39 -0.11 -7.15 -1.01
CA ASP A 39 -1.29 -7.59 -1.74
C ASP A 39 -1.15 -9.02 -2.30
N ASN A 40 -2.28 -9.74 -2.35
CA ASN A 40 -2.44 -11.03 -3.03
C ASN A 40 -1.54 -12.15 -2.50
N LEU A 41 -1.21 -12.13 -1.20
CA LEU A 41 -0.51 -13.22 -0.55
C LEU A 41 -1.49 -14.38 -0.31
N MET A 42 -1.15 -15.56 -0.82
CA MET A 42 -1.87 -16.78 -0.47
C MET A 42 -1.03 -17.69 0.41
N ALA A 43 -1.56 -18.03 1.57
CA ALA A 43 -0.99 -19.01 2.49
C ALA A 43 -1.73 -20.34 2.33
N HIS A 44 -0.99 -21.42 2.18
CA HIS A 44 -1.52 -22.78 2.25
C HIS A 44 -0.78 -23.51 3.36
N CYS A 45 -1.49 -24.00 4.36
CA CYS A 45 -0.88 -24.67 5.51
C CYS A 45 -1.50 -26.05 5.73
N LYS A 46 -0.65 -27.05 5.96
CA LYS A 46 -1.10 -28.42 6.24
C LYS A 46 -0.15 -29.19 7.16
N SER A 47 -0.68 -30.13 7.91
CA SER A 47 0.06 -31.17 8.63
C SER A 47 -0.05 -32.51 7.89
N GLY A 48 0.34 -33.61 8.53
CA GLY A 48 0.16 -34.95 7.96
C GLY A 48 -1.30 -35.41 7.91
N ASP A 49 -2.16 -34.86 8.79
CA ASP A 49 -3.55 -35.25 9.02
C ASP A 49 -4.56 -34.14 8.72
N ASP A 50 -4.15 -32.86 8.76
CA ASP A 50 -5.03 -31.71 8.55
C ASP A 50 -4.53 -30.83 7.40
N ASP A 51 -5.38 -30.61 6.39
CA ASP A 51 -5.15 -29.61 5.34
C ASP A 51 -6.08 -28.41 5.57
N LEU A 52 -5.51 -27.23 5.81
CA LEU A 52 -6.27 -26.00 6.05
C LEU A 52 -6.68 -25.29 4.75
N GLY A 53 -6.17 -25.78 3.62
CA GLY A 53 -6.39 -25.25 2.29
C GLY A 53 -5.73 -23.90 2.04
N ASP A 54 -6.07 -23.34 0.88
CA ASP A 54 -5.61 -22.04 0.44
C ASP A 54 -6.37 -20.92 1.17
N LYS A 55 -5.62 -19.95 1.69
CA LYS A 55 -6.11 -18.74 2.35
C LYS A 55 -5.48 -17.50 1.74
N GLU A 56 -6.31 -16.71 1.08
CA GLU A 56 -5.95 -15.38 0.64
C GLU A 56 -5.89 -14.42 1.84
N LEU A 57 -4.81 -13.65 1.90
CA LEU A 57 -4.56 -12.62 2.90
C LEU A 57 -4.50 -11.26 2.19
N THR A 58 -5.35 -10.33 2.61
CA THR A 58 -5.23 -8.92 2.24
C THR A 58 -4.25 -8.19 3.17
N PRO A 59 -3.77 -6.99 2.81
CA PRO A 59 -2.87 -6.21 3.67
C PRO A 59 -3.38 -6.10 5.11
N ASN A 60 -2.48 -6.37 6.06
CA ASN A 60 -2.75 -6.33 7.51
C ASN A 60 -3.78 -7.36 8.03
N GLN A 61 -4.23 -8.30 7.20
CA GLN A 61 -5.06 -9.42 7.64
C GLN A 61 -4.21 -10.49 8.35
N TYR A 62 -4.86 -11.28 9.21
CA TYR A 62 -4.28 -12.47 9.82
C TYR A 62 -5.08 -13.72 9.43
N PHE A 63 -4.36 -14.80 9.13
CA PHE A 63 -4.88 -16.15 9.08
C PHE A 63 -4.39 -16.89 10.32
N HIS A 64 -5.31 -17.51 11.05
CA HIS A 64 -4.98 -18.24 12.26
C HIS A 64 -5.74 -19.55 12.35
N TRP A 65 -5.15 -20.51 13.04
CA TRP A 65 -5.80 -21.77 13.35
C TRP A 65 -5.38 -22.28 14.73
N ARG A 66 -6.21 -23.18 15.26
CA ARG A 66 -5.95 -23.87 16.52
C ARG A 66 -5.82 -25.36 16.28
N PHE A 67 -4.84 -25.98 16.92
CA PHE A 67 -4.67 -27.42 16.87
C PHE A 67 -4.33 -28.02 18.22
N ARG A 68 -4.62 -29.32 18.37
CA ARG A 68 -4.19 -30.11 19.51
C ARG A 68 -2.97 -30.90 19.11
N GLN A 69 -1.96 -30.87 19.96
CA GLN A 69 -0.77 -31.67 19.75
C GLN A 69 -1.11 -33.17 19.91
N ASN A 70 -0.62 -34.01 19.00
CA ASN A 70 -0.76 -35.46 19.15
C ASN A 70 0.01 -35.98 20.38
N VAL A 71 -0.29 -37.22 20.80
CA VAL A 71 0.27 -37.83 22.03
C VAL A 71 1.80 -37.89 22.02
N PHE A 72 2.42 -37.95 20.83
CA PHE A 72 3.87 -38.02 20.66
C PHE A 72 4.54 -36.66 20.42
N LEU A 73 3.80 -35.55 20.45
CA LEU A 73 4.29 -34.19 20.20
C LEU A 73 4.95 -34.00 18.81
N THR A 74 4.46 -34.69 17.78
CA THR A 74 5.04 -34.68 16.42
C THR A 74 4.22 -33.95 15.36
N THR A 75 3.06 -33.38 15.70
CA THR A 75 2.27 -32.53 14.80
C THR A 75 3.09 -31.30 14.38
N ILE A 76 3.36 -31.19 13.07
CA ILE A 76 4.07 -30.08 12.43
C ILE A 76 3.20 -29.62 11.26
N PHE A 77 3.01 -28.31 11.15
CA PHE A 77 2.39 -27.68 9.98
C PHE A 77 3.47 -27.15 9.05
N PHE A 78 3.33 -27.44 7.77
CA PHE A 78 4.10 -26.84 6.68
C PHE A 78 3.23 -25.82 5.97
N CYS A 79 3.74 -24.60 5.84
CA CYS A 79 3.06 -23.54 5.12
C CYS A 79 3.84 -23.17 3.86
N THR A 80 3.13 -23.07 2.74
CA THR A 80 3.64 -22.50 1.50
C THR A 80 2.98 -21.16 1.27
N PHE A 81 3.79 -20.21 0.82
CA PHE A 81 3.36 -18.86 0.49
C PHE A 81 3.54 -18.64 -0.99
N ARG A 82 2.47 -18.18 -1.66
CA ARG A 82 2.52 -17.86 -3.09
C ARG A 82 1.83 -16.54 -3.37
N TRP A 83 2.47 -15.74 -4.21
CA TRP A 83 1.85 -14.57 -4.82
C TRP A 83 0.83 -15.03 -5.84
N MET A 84 -0.41 -14.60 -5.70
CA MET A 84 -1.40 -14.79 -6.74
C MET A 84 -1.26 -13.70 -7.80
N ALA A 85 -1.40 -14.09 -9.07
CA ALA A 85 -1.68 -13.11 -10.10
C ALA A 85 -3.02 -12.42 -9.76
N PRO A 86 -3.14 -11.09 -9.92
CA PRO A 86 -4.39 -10.39 -9.69
C PRO A 86 -5.53 -11.05 -10.49
N ASP A 87 -6.65 -11.38 -9.83
CA ASP A 87 -7.85 -11.92 -10.46
C ASP A 87 -8.59 -10.86 -11.32
N ASP A 88 -9.56 -11.26 -12.15
CA ASP A 88 -10.28 -10.32 -13.02
C ASP A 88 -11.14 -9.30 -12.25
N ARG A 89 -11.50 -9.55 -10.98
CA ARG A 89 -12.21 -8.59 -10.12
C ARG A 89 -11.26 -7.54 -9.53
N THR A 90 -10.01 -7.89 -9.29
CA THR A 90 -8.91 -6.97 -8.91
C THR A 90 -8.32 -6.25 -10.12
N LYS A 91 -8.34 -6.84 -11.33
CA LYS A 91 -8.02 -6.13 -12.59
C LYS A 91 -8.97 -4.97 -12.91
N LEU A 92 -10.19 -4.98 -12.39
CA LEU A 92 -11.13 -3.88 -12.53
C LEU A 92 -10.80 -2.66 -11.62
N LYS A 93 -9.94 -2.82 -10.60
CA LYS A 93 -9.54 -1.76 -9.63
C LYS A 93 -8.17 -1.12 -9.90
N ASN A 94 -7.72 -1.12 -11.14
CA ASN A 94 -6.44 -0.49 -11.49
C ASN A 94 -6.58 0.93 -12.04
N LEU A 95 -7.75 1.56 -11.90
CA LEU A 95 -7.98 2.93 -12.34
C LEU A 95 -7.62 3.89 -11.19
N TYR A 96 -6.71 4.81 -11.47
CA TYR A 96 -6.27 5.81 -10.51
C TYR A 96 -6.51 7.20 -11.06
N THR A 97 -7.00 8.11 -10.22
CA THR A 97 -7.02 9.54 -10.49
C THR A 97 -6.14 10.27 -9.48
N VAL A 98 -5.14 10.98 -9.99
CA VAL A 98 -4.26 11.81 -9.16
C VAL A 98 -4.73 13.25 -9.27
N PHE A 99 -5.03 13.87 -8.15
CA PHE A 99 -5.40 15.28 -8.04
C PHE A 99 -4.23 16.06 -7.46
N VAL A 100 -3.90 17.18 -8.09
CA VAL A 100 -2.93 18.15 -7.60
C VAL A 100 -3.66 19.48 -7.43
N MET A 101 -3.73 19.94 -6.18
CA MET A 101 -4.49 21.11 -5.77
C MET A 101 -3.55 22.18 -5.24
N ASP A 102 -3.77 23.42 -5.69
CA ASP A 102 -3.13 24.59 -5.13
C ASP A 102 -3.96 25.13 -3.96
N GLY A 103 -3.41 25.08 -2.75
CA GLY A 103 -4.10 25.56 -1.55
C GLY A 103 -3.86 27.03 -1.26
N GLU A 104 -2.63 27.52 -1.45
CA GLU A 104 -2.19 28.84 -0.97
C GLU A 104 -0.93 29.38 -1.70
N ILE A 105 -0.60 28.90 -2.90
CA ILE A 105 0.60 29.32 -3.65
C ILE A 105 0.23 30.25 -4.81
N ASP A 106 0.66 31.51 -4.75
CA ASP A 106 0.55 32.39 -5.91
C ASP A 106 1.57 31.94 -6.97
N ASN A 107 1.09 31.62 -8.18
CA ASN A 107 1.87 31.17 -9.34
C ASN A 107 2.61 29.82 -9.15
N LEU A 108 1.86 28.77 -8.87
CA LEU A 108 2.37 27.40 -8.86
C LEU A 108 2.41 26.82 -10.29
N LYS A 109 3.58 26.34 -10.72
CA LYS A 109 3.72 25.49 -11.90
C LYS A 109 4.00 24.05 -11.49
N ALA A 110 3.31 23.11 -12.12
CA ALA A 110 3.55 21.68 -11.91
C ALA A 110 3.76 21.00 -13.27
N HIS A 111 4.91 20.36 -13.43
CA HIS A 111 5.22 19.54 -14.60
C HIS A 111 5.27 18.07 -14.19
N CYS A 112 4.32 17.28 -14.67
CA CYS A 112 4.17 15.88 -14.28
C CYS A 112 4.39 14.96 -15.47
N ARG A 113 5.14 13.88 -15.26
CA ARG A 113 5.43 12.90 -16.32
C ARG A 113 5.53 11.48 -15.77
N SER A 114 5.28 10.52 -16.63
CA SER A 114 5.58 9.10 -16.47
C SER A 114 6.65 8.66 -17.47
N GLY A 115 7.09 7.40 -17.37
CA GLY A 115 8.03 6.80 -18.32
C GLY A 115 7.44 6.67 -19.73
N ASP A 116 6.14 6.35 -19.81
CA ASP A 116 5.45 6.09 -21.08
C ASP A 116 4.47 7.23 -21.46
N ASP A 117 4.04 8.04 -20.49
CA ASP A 117 3.03 9.09 -20.66
C ASP A 117 3.53 10.43 -20.11
N ASP A 118 3.66 11.44 -20.96
CA ASP A 118 3.90 12.82 -20.51
C ASP A 118 2.54 13.52 -20.28
N ILE A 119 2.28 13.96 -19.04
CA ILE A 119 1.05 14.71 -18.71
C ILE A 119 1.22 16.20 -19.08
N GLY A 120 2.47 16.65 -19.25
CA GLY A 120 2.86 17.99 -19.63
C GLY A 120 2.89 18.99 -18.47
N GLU A 121 3.24 20.25 -18.79
CA GLU A 121 3.23 21.35 -17.83
C GLU A 121 1.80 21.88 -17.61
N LYS A 122 1.42 22.05 -16.34
CA LYS A 122 0.19 22.74 -15.92
C LYS A 122 0.58 23.93 -15.05
N SER A 123 0.20 25.12 -15.49
CA SER A 123 0.23 26.32 -14.64
C SER A 123 -1.09 26.40 -13.88
N LEU A 124 -1.02 26.54 -12.55
CA LEU A 124 -2.18 26.68 -11.69
C LEU A 124 -2.29 28.12 -11.21
N THR A 125 -3.51 28.66 -11.27
CA THR A 125 -3.89 29.95 -10.70
C THR A 125 -5.05 29.72 -9.72
N VAL A 126 -4.87 30.04 -8.45
CA VAL A 126 -5.82 29.76 -7.36
C VAL A 126 -7.25 30.28 -7.65
N PRO A 127 -8.32 29.54 -7.28
CA PRO A 127 -8.35 28.14 -6.87
C PRO A 127 -8.45 27.24 -8.10
N GLN A 128 -7.36 26.55 -8.43
CA GLN A 128 -7.33 25.57 -9.52
C GLN A 128 -6.66 24.29 -9.06
N TYR A 129 -7.20 23.20 -9.56
CA TYR A 129 -6.61 21.88 -9.47
C TYR A 129 -6.50 21.32 -10.88
N PHE A 130 -5.60 20.36 -11.06
CA PHE A 130 -5.62 19.51 -12.22
C PHE A 130 -5.58 18.06 -11.78
N HIS A 131 -6.06 17.20 -12.65
CA HIS A 131 -6.04 15.78 -12.42
C HIS A 131 -5.84 15.03 -13.72
N TRP A 132 -5.37 13.81 -13.60
CA TRP A 132 -5.33 12.86 -14.70
C TRP A 132 -5.73 11.49 -14.19
N THR A 133 -6.32 10.71 -15.08
CA THR A 133 -6.77 9.36 -14.77
C THR A 133 -6.01 8.40 -15.65
N PHE A 134 -5.50 7.32 -15.06
CA PHE A 134 -4.72 6.32 -15.78
C PHE A 134 -5.01 4.93 -15.23
N ARG A 135 -4.70 3.91 -16.03
CA ARG A 135 -4.69 2.52 -15.58
C ARG A 135 -3.27 2.13 -15.19
N MET A 136 -3.12 1.56 -14.00
CA MET A 136 -1.84 1.00 -13.60
C MET A 136 -1.47 -0.17 -14.52
N ASN A 137 -0.19 -0.24 -14.90
CA ASN A 137 0.31 -1.34 -15.70
C ASN A 137 0.34 -2.65 -14.88
N ILE A 138 0.30 -3.78 -15.57
CA ILE A 138 0.08 -5.11 -14.96
C ILE A 138 1.20 -5.51 -13.99
N ILE A 139 2.42 -4.99 -14.21
CA ILE A 139 3.60 -5.28 -13.39
C ILE A 139 3.80 -4.30 -12.22
N GLY A 140 2.87 -3.35 -12.02
CA GLY A 140 2.91 -2.40 -10.90
C GLY A 140 4.07 -1.39 -10.96
N SER A 141 4.63 -1.13 -12.15
CA SER A 141 5.76 -0.23 -12.35
C SER A 141 5.35 1.20 -12.75
N THR A 142 4.06 1.48 -12.89
CA THR A 142 3.56 2.83 -13.20
C THR A 142 4.04 3.84 -12.16
N ARG A 143 4.69 4.90 -12.63
CA ARG A 143 5.24 5.97 -11.80
C ARG A 143 4.96 7.31 -12.44
N PHE A 144 4.51 8.28 -11.64
CA PHE A 144 4.40 9.68 -12.03
C PHE A 144 5.29 10.52 -11.11
N ILE A 145 6.17 11.29 -11.72
CA ILE A 145 7.04 12.25 -11.04
C ILE A 145 6.60 13.65 -11.45
N CYS A 146 6.46 14.53 -10.47
CA CYS A 146 6.15 15.94 -10.72
C CYS A 146 7.28 16.83 -10.22
N ASN A 147 7.61 17.85 -11.02
CA ASN A 147 8.40 18.99 -10.60
C ASN A 147 7.45 20.16 -10.33
N PHE A 148 7.44 20.62 -9.09
CA PHE A 148 6.69 21.78 -8.64
C PHE A 148 7.62 22.98 -8.56
N ARG A 149 7.19 24.12 -9.10
CA ARG A 149 7.92 25.38 -9.05
C ARG A 149 7.00 26.46 -8.52
N TRP A 150 7.39 27.05 -7.41
CA TRP A 150 6.80 28.28 -6.91
C TRP A 150 7.52 29.45 -7.57
N MET A 151 6.79 30.19 -8.41
CA MET A 151 7.33 31.29 -9.20
C MET A 151 7.09 32.64 -8.51
N ALA A 152 8.09 33.53 -8.51
CA ALA A 152 7.87 34.94 -8.18
C ALA A 152 7.26 35.70 -9.36
N ASP A 153 7.71 35.37 -10.56
CA ASP A 153 7.29 35.93 -11.85
C ASP A 153 7.52 34.88 -12.95
N GLU A 154 7.31 35.21 -14.22
CA GLU A 154 7.42 34.25 -15.32
C GLU A 154 8.79 33.54 -15.43
N ASN A 155 9.87 34.15 -14.94
CA ASN A 155 11.25 33.70 -15.12
C ASN A 155 11.99 33.38 -13.81
N THR A 156 11.44 33.75 -12.65
CA THR A 156 12.11 33.61 -11.35
C THR A 156 11.47 32.51 -10.50
N VAL A 157 12.22 31.43 -10.23
CA VAL A 157 11.81 30.34 -9.32
C VAL A 157 12.22 30.67 -7.89
N LEU A 158 11.26 30.70 -6.97
CA LEU A 158 11.50 30.89 -5.53
C LEU A 158 11.83 29.58 -4.82
N LYS A 159 11.05 28.54 -5.12
CA LYS A 159 11.21 27.19 -4.58
C LYS A 159 10.91 26.17 -5.66
N ASP A 160 11.65 25.07 -5.67
CA ASP A 160 11.33 23.93 -6.52
C ASP A 160 11.42 22.63 -5.73
N LYS A 161 10.55 21.68 -6.07
CA LYS A 161 10.58 20.34 -5.48
C LYS A 161 10.19 19.31 -6.52
N THR A 162 10.95 18.23 -6.59
CA THR A 162 10.64 17.10 -7.47
C THR A 162 10.46 15.84 -6.64
N PHE A 163 9.32 15.18 -6.79
CA PHE A 163 9.06 13.90 -6.13
C PHE A 163 8.02 13.08 -6.88
N ASP A 164 7.92 11.80 -6.49
CA ASP A 164 6.92 10.89 -7.02
C ASP A 164 5.55 11.22 -6.42
N VAL A 165 4.65 11.74 -7.24
CA VAL A 165 3.24 11.92 -6.86
C VAL A 165 2.44 10.62 -6.97
N PHE A 166 2.98 9.63 -7.70
CA PHE A 166 2.43 8.29 -7.77
C PHE A 166 3.54 7.27 -8.04
N ASN A 167 3.55 6.19 -7.28
CA ASN A 167 4.32 4.97 -7.49
C ASN A 167 3.66 3.86 -6.67
N ILE A 168 4.22 2.65 -6.70
CA ILE A 168 3.69 1.51 -5.93
C ILE A 168 3.54 1.80 -4.43
N ARG A 169 4.38 2.67 -3.83
CA ARG A 169 4.27 3.03 -2.41
C ARG A 169 3.18 4.06 -2.13
N ILE A 170 2.95 5.00 -3.04
CA ILE A 170 1.88 6.01 -2.92
C ILE A 170 0.52 5.39 -3.21
N MET A 171 0.46 4.42 -4.11
CA MET A 171 -0.75 3.68 -4.48
C MET A 171 -1.54 3.21 -3.25
N TYR A 172 -0.88 2.58 -2.28
CA TYR A 172 -1.49 2.08 -1.04
C TYR A 172 -2.06 3.17 -0.12
N ARG A 173 -1.73 4.44 -0.36
CA ARG A 173 -2.25 5.57 0.42
C ARG A 173 -3.51 6.17 -0.20
N CYS A 174 -3.75 5.92 -1.48
CA CYS A 174 -4.90 6.46 -2.20
C CYS A 174 -6.21 5.91 -1.62
N GLY A 175 -7.29 6.69 -1.70
CA GLY A 175 -8.60 6.26 -1.25
C GLY A 175 -9.23 5.28 -2.21
N GLU A 176 -9.64 4.13 -1.70
CA GLU A 176 -10.30 3.08 -2.47
C GLU A 176 -11.80 3.39 -2.64
N ARG A 177 -12.27 3.50 -3.89
CA ARG A 177 -13.71 3.45 -4.22
C ARG A 177 -13.99 2.24 -5.12
N PHE A 178 -15.28 1.96 -5.32
CA PHE A 178 -15.71 0.81 -6.13
C PHE A 178 -15.22 0.85 -7.59
N ASP A 179 -14.94 2.05 -8.11
CA ASP A 179 -14.71 2.35 -9.52
C ASP A 179 -13.35 3.02 -9.80
N VAL A 180 -12.84 3.83 -8.87
CA VAL A 180 -11.58 4.56 -9.03
C VAL A 180 -10.86 4.77 -7.70
N ASN A 181 -9.54 4.65 -7.71
CA ASN A 181 -8.71 5.00 -6.57
C ASN A 181 -8.25 6.46 -6.72
N ASN A 182 -8.57 7.30 -5.74
CA ASN A 182 -8.23 8.72 -5.79
C ASN A 182 -7.03 9.03 -4.90
N CYS A 183 -6.06 9.77 -5.43
CA CYS A 183 -4.88 10.21 -4.71
C CYS A 183 -4.88 11.75 -4.68
N TYR A 184 -4.99 12.36 -3.51
CA TYR A 184 -5.10 13.81 -3.39
C TYR A 184 -3.81 14.43 -2.88
N TRP A 185 -3.24 15.34 -3.66
CA TRP A 185 -2.12 16.19 -3.27
C TRP A 185 -2.60 17.64 -3.10
N LEU A 186 -2.25 18.24 -1.96
CA LEU A 186 -2.49 19.66 -1.67
C LEU A 186 -1.16 20.35 -1.45
N VAL A 187 -0.87 21.35 -2.27
CA VAL A 187 0.36 22.14 -2.22
C VAL A 187 0.08 23.42 -1.42
N ARG A 188 0.88 23.67 -0.38
CA ARG A 188 0.78 24.82 0.51
C ARG A 188 2.16 25.46 0.72
N LYS A 189 2.18 26.63 1.35
CA LYS A 189 3.42 27.40 1.61
C LYS A 189 4.42 26.64 2.48
N ASP A 190 3.93 25.77 3.35
CA ASP A 190 4.70 24.92 4.26
C ASP A 190 5.07 23.54 3.68
N GLY A 191 4.35 23.06 2.67
CA GLY A 191 4.76 21.85 1.95
C GLY A 191 3.64 21.15 1.18
N PHE A 192 3.83 19.86 0.98
CA PHE A 192 3.01 18.99 0.15
C PHE A 192 2.30 17.97 1.03
N TYR A 193 0.97 18.08 1.06
CA TYR A 193 0.11 17.22 1.84
C TYR A 193 -0.53 16.16 0.96
N PHE A 194 -0.75 14.99 1.55
CA PHE A 194 -1.46 13.89 0.92
C PHE A 194 -2.70 13.51 1.73
N ALA A 195 -3.79 13.19 1.05
CA ALA A 195 -4.99 12.64 1.67
C ALA A 195 -5.56 11.49 0.82
N LYS A 196 -6.19 10.55 1.51
CA LYS A 196 -6.94 9.45 0.88
C LYS A 196 -8.31 9.90 0.37
N ASP A 197 -8.90 10.90 1.02
CA ASP A 197 -10.24 11.39 0.75
C ASP A 197 -10.20 12.92 0.56
N ASP A 198 -11.10 13.45 -0.28
CA ASP A 198 -11.27 14.89 -0.47
C ASP A 198 -12.06 15.51 0.70
N LYS A 199 -11.40 15.55 1.86
CA LYS A 199 -11.93 16.22 3.04
C LYS A 199 -11.37 17.63 3.15
N PRO A 200 -12.13 18.58 3.74
CA PRO A 200 -11.61 19.91 4.01
C PRO A 200 -10.33 19.86 4.84
N PHE A 201 -9.29 20.57 4.38
CA PHE A 201 -8.07 20.75 5.15
C PHE A 201 -8.41 21.38 6.53
N PRO A 202 -7.83 20.89 7.64
CA PRO A 202 -6.74 19.90 7.74
C PRO A 202 -7.17 18.43 7.93
N ASP A 203 -8.46 18.09 7.93
CA ASP A 203 -8.90 16.74 8.29
C ASP A 203 -8.42 15.68 7.27
N GLY A 204 -7.67 14.68 7.75
CA GLY A 204 -7.16 13.58 6.93
C GLY A 204 -5.91 13.91 6.08
N TRP A 205 -5.42 15.14 6.12
CA TRP A 205 -4.24 15.58 5.37
C TRP A 205 -2.94 15.32 6.13
N GLN A 206 -1.96 14.72 5.47
CA GLN A 206 -0.64 14.40 6.03
C GLN A 206 0.46 15.11 5.26
N LEU A 207 1.30 15.88 5.95
CA LEU A 207 2.50 16.48 5.35
C LEU A 207 3.49 15.37 5.00
N LEU A 208 3.82 15.22 3.71
CA LEU A 208 4.78 14.20 3.25
C LEU A 208 6.11 14.81 2.79
N PHE A 209 6.06 16.00 2.21
CA PHE A 209 7.25 16.71 1.77
C PHE A 209 7.18 18.18 2.17
N ASN A 210 8.31 18.75 2.56
CA ASN A 210 8.52 20.19 2.62
C ASN A 210 9.15 20.67 1.30
N TRP A 211 9.28 21.99 1.17
CA TRP A 211 9.97 22.59 0.03
C TRP A 211 11.50 22.43 0.08
N ASP A 212 12.09 22.28 1.28
CA ASP A 212 13.53 22.21 1.50
C ASP A 212 14.11 20.78 1.30
#